data_AF-A0A960LMN2-F1
#
_entry.id   AF-A0A960LMN2-F1
#
_cell.length_a   1.000
_cell.length_b   1.000
_cell.length_c   1.000
_cell.angle_alpha   90.00
_cell.angle_beta   90.00
_cell.angle_gamma   90.00
#
_symmetry.space_group_name_H-M   'P 1'
#
loop_
_entity.id
_entity.type
_entity.pdbx_description
1 polymer ?
#
loop_
_entity_poly.entity_id
_entity_poly.type
_entity_poly.pdbx_seq_one_letter_code
_entity_poly.pdbx_strand_id
1 'polypeptide(L)'
;RIVERGSVLDLYAKPTHPYTQGLLSSIPRLDHPRKQKLKTIEGTVPSLSQMPSGCRFAPRCTNPHDASVLSERPPTREIAPGHWVEACPCFCGKNEAATPVS
;
A
#
# COMPACT_ATOMS: atom_id res chain seq x y z
N ARG A 1 -10.55 5.57 0.49
CA ARG A 1 -9.93 5.43 1.84
C ARG A 1 -8.47 5.84 1.71
N ILE A 2 -7.93 6.57 2.69
CA ILE A 2 -6.50 6.92 2.72
C ILE A 2 -5.75 5.73 3.32
N VAL A 3 -4.81 5.17 2.58
CA VAL A 3 -3.95 4.05 3.04
C VAL A 3 -2.52 4.49 3.33
N GLU A 4 -2.12 5.64 2.80
CA GLU A 4 -0.81 6.25 3.01
C GLU A 4 -0.91 7.77 2.80
N ARG A 5 -0.22 8.53 3.63
CA ARG A 5 -0.17 10.00 3.60
C ARG A 5 1.23 10.45 4.02
N GLY A 6 1.88 11.28 3.24
CA GLY A 6 3.22 11.80 3.52
C GLY A 6 3.54 13.00 2.65
N SER A 7 4.75 13.53 2.77
CA SER A 7 5.24 14.52 1.82
C SER A 7 5.35 13.89 0.43
N VAL A 8 5.32 14.72 -0.63
CA VAL A 8 5.53 14.22 -2.00
C VAL A 8 6.87 13.49 -2.10
N LEU A 9 7.92 14.05 -1.51
CA LEU A 9 9.26 13.44 -1.55
C LEU A 9 9.27 12.06 -0.88
N ASP A 10 8.66 11.92 0.30
CA ASP A 10 8.63 10.64 1.02
C ASP A 10 7.80 9.59 0.30
N LEU A 11 6.65 9.97 -0.26
CA LEU A 11 5.80 9.05 -1.01
C LEU A 11 6.51 8.52 -2.26
N TYR A 12 7.28 9.35 -2.96
CA TYR A 12 8.04 8.91 -4.13
C TYR A 12 9.34 8.15 -3.77
N ALA A 13 10.02 8.54 -2.70
CA ALA A 13 11.29 7.95 -2.30
C ALA A 13 11.13 6.63 -1.53
N LYS A 14 10.12 6.54 -0.65
CA LYS A 14 9.90 5.41 0.27
C LYS A 14 8.40 5.07 0.39
N PRO A 15 7.70 4.76 -0.71
CA PRO A 15 6.31 4.30 -0.63
C PRO A 15 6.24 3.00 0.17
N THR A 16 5.41 2.99 1.21
CA THR A 16 5.37 1.88 2.17
C THR A 16 4.20 0.95 1.90
N HIS A 17 3.01 1.48 1.63
CA HIS A 17 1.84 0.64 1.42
C HIS A 17 1.90 -0.02 0.02
N PRO A 18 1.64 -1.34 -0.11
CA PRO A 18 1.72 -2.04 -1.41
C PRO A 18 0.86 -1.41 -2.51
N TYR A 19 -0.29 -0.84 -2.14
CA TYR A 19 -1.11 -0.05 -3.07
C TYR A 19 -0.38 1.17 -3.63
N THR A 20 0.25 1.98 -2.78
CA THR A 20 1.03 3.17 -3.19
C THR A 20 2.21 2.75 -4.07
N GLN A 21 2.91 1.67 -3.69
CA GLN A 21 4.00 1.10 -4.49
C GLN A 21 3.53 0.69 -5.88
N GLY A 22 2.39 0.00 -5.98
CA GLY A 22 1.79 -0.41 -7.25
C GLY A 22 1.37 0.80 -8.11
N LEU A 23 0.75 1.82 -7.49
CA LEU A 23 0.37 3.05 -8.18
C LEU A 23 1.59 3.75 -8.77
N LEU A 24 2.64 3.97 -7.98
CA LEU A 24 3.86 4.63 -8.44
C LEU A 24 4.60 3.80 -9.49
N SER A 25 4.59 2.46 -9.36
CA SER A 25 5.17 1.56 -10.36
C SER A 25 4.42 1.56 -11.69
N SER A 26 3.15 2.01 -11.70
CA SER A 26 2.34 2.13 -12.91
C SER A 26 2.59 3.44 -13.67
N ILE A 27 3.36 4.38 -13.09
CA ILE A 27 3.66 5.66 -13.71
C ILE A 27 4.70 5.48 -14.82
N PRO A 28 4.40 5.86 -16.08
CA PRO A 28 5.37 5.81 -17.16
C PRO A 28 6.55 6.74 -16.87
N ARG A 29 7.78 6.20 -16.93
CA ARG A 29 8.98 7.03 -16.79
C ARG A 29 9.47 7.47 -18.17
N LEU A 30 9.77 8.77 -18.31
CA LEU A 30 10.28 9.35 -19.55
C LEU A 30 11.71 8.90 -19.89
N ASP A 31 12.46 8.44 -18.88
CA ASP A 31 13.82 7.94 -19.00
C ASP A 31 13.91 6.47 -19.46
N HIS A 32 12.77 5.77 -19.56
CA HIS A 32 12.72 4.38 -19.97
C HIS A 32 12.54 4.23 -21.49
N PRO A 33 13.18 3.23 -22.12
CA PRO A 33 13.01 2.98 -23.54
C PRO A 33 11.52 2.77 -23.86
N ARG A 34 11.01 3.56 -24.82
CA ARG A 34 9.66 3.40 -25.36
C ARG A 34 9.49 1.93 -25.76
N LYS A 35 8.58 1.21 -25.08
CA LYS A 35 8.13 -0.20 -25.26
C LYS A 35 8.32 -1.15 -24.06
N GLN A 36 8.81 -0.72 -22.89
CA GLN A 36 8.68 -1.59 -21.69
C GLN A 36 7.21 -1.69 -21.25
N LYS A 37 6.77 -2.91 -20.92
CA LYS A 37 5.45 -3.14 -20.30
C LYS A 37 5.42 -2.44 -18.94
N LEU A 38 4.41 -1.60 -18.72
CA LEU A 38 4.16 -0.99 -17.42
C LEU A 38 3.79 -2.09 -16.42
N LYS A 39 4.29 -1.98 -15.19
CA LYS A 39 3.84 -2.83 -14.10
C LYS A 39 2.42 -2.42 -13.73
N THR A 40 1.49 -3.35 -13.82
CA THR A 40 0.08 -3.17 -13.45
C THR A 40 -0.19 -3.76 -12.08
N ILE A 41 -1.19 -3.22 -11.39
CA ILE A 41 -1.81 -3.89 -10.24
C ILE A 41 -2.79 -4.92 -10.81
N GLU A 42 -2.48 -6.19 -10.62
CA GLU A 42 -3.30 -7.29 -11.13
C GLU A 42 -4.67 -7.37 -10.43
N GLY A 43 -5.64 -7.97 -11.14
CA GLY A 43 -7.01 -8.15 -10.67
C GLY A 43 -7.91 -6.91 -10.84
N THR A 44 -9.19 -7.09 -10.54
CA THR A 44 -10.21 -6.04 -10.68
C THR A 44 -10.58 -5.44 -9.34
N VAL A 45 -10.96 -4.15 -9.35
CA VAL A 45 -11.50 -3.50 -8.15
C VAL A 45 -12.83 -4.18 -7.80
N PRO A 46 -13.01 -4.67 -6.55
CA PRO A 46 -14.28 -5.24 -6.13
C PRO A 46 -15.43 -4.24 -6.32
N SER A 47 -16.61 -4.76 -6.64
CA SER A 47 -17.83 -3.93 -6.62
C SER A 47 -18.07 -3.38 -5.21
N LEU A 48 -18.84 -2.29 -5.09
CA LEU A 48 -19.11 -1.66 -3.79
C LEU A 48 -19.79 -2.62 -2.80
N SER A 49 -20.65 -3.52 -3.29
CA SER A 49 -21.33 -4.55 -2.48
C SER A 49 -20.40 -5.68 -2.03
N GLN A 50 -19.28 -5.90 -2.72
CA GLN A 50 -18.27 -6.91 -2.40
C GLN A 50 -17.02 -6.31 -1.72
N MET A 51 -17.08 -5.03 -1.35
CA MET A 51 -15.94 -4.36 -0.75
C MET A 51 -15.71 -4.89 0.67
N PRO A 52 -14.51 -5.38 1.01
CA PRO A 52 -14.24 -5.86 2.35
C PRO A 52 -14.36 -4.72 3.38
N SER A 53 -14.82 -5.07 4.59
CA SER A 53 -14.89 -4.13 5.72
C SER A 53 -13.50 -3.75 6.23
N GLY A 54 -12.55 -4.70 6.14
CA GLY A 54 -11.13 -4.52 6.44
C GLY A 54 -10.37 -3.78 5.35
N CYS A 55 -9.21 -4.31 4.95
CA CYS A 55 -8.37 -3.74 3.90
C CYS A 55 -9.01 -3.88 2.51
N ARG A 56 -9.33 -2.74 1.89
CA ARG A 56 -9.91 -2.69 0.54
C ARG A 56 -8.96 -3.14 -0.58
N PHE A 57 -7.66 -3.17 -0.29
CA PHE A 57 -6.65 -3.58 -1.26
C PHE A 57 -6.29 -5.06 -1.17
N ALA A 58 -6.57 -5.74 -0.06
CA ALA A 58 -6.20 -7.13 0.16
C ALA A 58 -6.62 -8.08 -0.98
N PRO A 59 -7.82 -7.99 -1.60
CA PRO A 59 -8.20 -8.87 -2.71
C PRO A 59 -7.30 -8.78 -3.97
N ARG A 60 -6.52 -7.71 -4.10
CA ARG A 60 -5.55 -7.49 -5.19
C ARG A 60 -4.10 -7.44 -4.70
N CYS A 61 -3.87 -7.65 -3.42
CA CYS A 61 -2.53 -7.59 -2.86
C CYS A 61 -1.80 -8.90 -3.17
N THR A 62 -0.62 -8.81 -3.77
CA THR A 62 0.22 -9.99 -4.07
C THR A 62 1.01 -10.47 -2.86
N ASN A 63 1.08 -9.67 -1.79
CA ASN A 63 1.83 -10.04 -0.59
C ASN A 63 1.02 -11.02 0.26
N PRO A 64 1.66 -12.02 0.90
CA PRO A 64 0.98 -12.92 1.83
C PRO A 64 0.29 -12.16 2.96
N HIS A 65 -0.91 -12.59 3.32
CA HIS A 65 -1.67 -12.04 4.43
C HIS A 65 -2.69 -13.04 4.98
N ASP A 66 -3.09 -12.86 6.24
CA ASP A 66 -4.15 -13.64 6.87
C ASP A 66 -5.55 -13.21 6.37
N ALA A 67 -6.57 -14.06 6.54
CA ALA A 67 -7.95 -13.76 6.15
C ALA A 67 -8.58 -12.62 6.99
N SER A 68 -8.14 -12.44 8.24
CA SER A 68 -8.60 -11.35 9.14
C SER A 68 -8.45 -9.95 8.54
N VAL A 69 -7.51 -9.76 7.60
CA VAL A 69 -7.31 -8.48 6.91
C VAL A 69 -8.53 -8.06 6.07
N LEU A 70 -9.39 -9.00 5.69
CA LEU A 70 -10.61 -8.73 4.92
C LEU A 70 -11.76 -8.25 5.82
N SER A 71 -11.75 -8.62 7.09
CA SER A 71 -12.81 -8.27 8.05
C SER A 71 -12.44 -7.05 8.90
N GLU A 72 -11.17 -6.90 9.27
CA GLU A 72 -10.71 -5.89 10.23
C GLU A 72 -9.88 -4.80 9.56
N ARG A 73 -10.20 -3.54 9.87
CA ARG A 73 -9.45 -2.40 9.35
C ARG A 73 -8.15 -2.25 10.14
N PRO A 74 -6.97 -2.27 9.49
CA PRO A 74 -5.73 -2.01 10.18
C PRO A 74 -5.67 -0.57 10.71
N PRO A 75 -5.04 -0.33 11.87
CA PRO A 75 -4.85 1.02 12.38
C PRO A 75 -3.90 1.81 11.47
N THR A 76 -4.03 3.13 11.47
CA THR A 76 -3.02 4.01 10.86
C THR A 76 -1.90 4.24 11.85
N ARG A 77 -0.65 4.19 11.39
CA ARG A 77 0.56 4.45 12.19
C ARG A 77 1.39 5.52 11.51
N GLU A 78 2.03 6.36 12.31
CA GLU A 78 3.09 7.24 11.83
C GLU A 78 4.41 6.45 11.79
N ILE A 79 5.05 6.39 10.63
CA ILE A 79 6.30 5.65 10.41
C ILE A 79 7.52 6.58 10.34
N ALA A 80 7.28 7.86 10.10
CA ALA A 80 8.23 8.97 10.17
C ALA A 80 7.42 10.27 10.35
N PRO A 81 8.01 11.38 10.83
CA PRO A 81 7.28 12.63 11.03
C PRO A 81 6.50 13.06 9.79
N GLY A 82 5.17 13.13 9.90
CA GLY A 82 4.29 13.50 8.79
C GLY A 82 3.99 12.37 7.78
N HIS A 83 4.58 11.18 7.93
CA HIS A 83 4.37 10.01 7.07
C HIS A 83 3.57 8.92 7.80
N TRP A 84 2.32 8.77 7.38
CA TRP A 84 1.30 7.91 7.97
C TRP A 84 0.93 6.79 7.02
N VAL A 85 0.81 5.57 7.53
CA VAL A 85 0.48 4.37 6.75
C VAL A 85 -0.59 3.56 7.48
N GLU A 86 -1.63 3.10 6.78
CA GLU A 86 -2.52 2.06 7.28
C GLU A 86 -1.67 0.78 7.41
N ALA A 87 -1.48 0.30 8.65
CA ALA A 87 -0.55 -0.77 9.03
C ALA A 87 -1.01 -2.13 8.50
N CYS A 88 -1.04 -2.25 7.18
CA CYS A 88 -1.58 -3.37 6.45
C CYS A 88 -0.81 -4.66 6.82
N PRO A 89 -1.49 -5.72 7.28
CA PRO A 89 -0.88 -7.03 7.54
C PRO A 89 -0.13 -7.59 6.34
N CYS A 90 -0.54 -7.25 5.10
CA CYS A 90 0.17 -7.59 3.86
C CYS A 90 1.59 -6.98 3.79
N PHE A 91 1.95 -6.09 4.71
CA PHE A 91 3.28 -5.49 4.86
C PHE A 91 4.05 -6.03 6.08
N CYS A 92 3.38 -6.69 7.03
CA CYS A 92 3.92 -7.08 8.35
C CYS A 92 5.09 -8.10 8.31
N GLY A 93 5.60 -8.46 7.13
CA GLY A 93 6.78 -9.31 6.98
C GLY A 93 8.13 -8.56 6.88
N LYS A 94 8.15 -7.23 6.73
CA LYS A 94 9.41 -6.46 6.56
C LYS A 94 9.32 -5.05 7.14
N ASN A 95 9.46 -4.93 8.46
CA ASN A 95 10.06 -3.81 9.20
C ASN A 95 9.62 -3.94 10.67
N GLU A 96 10.32 -4.82 11.40
CA GLU A 96 10.45 -4.68 12.84
C GLU A 96 11.07 -3.30 13.15
N ALA A 97 10.67 -2.73 14.29
CA ALA A 97 11.04 -1.41 14.83
C ALA A 97 10.22 -0.20 14.33
N ALA A 98 8.91 -0.20 14.60
CA ALA A 98 8.29 1.03 15.07
C ALA A 98 8.46 1.08 16.60
N THR A 99 9.56 1.68 17.05
CA THR A 99 9.78 2.02 18.46
C THR A 99 8.66 2.97 18.91
N PRO A 100 8.06 2.80 20.11
CA PRO A 100 7.12 3.78 20.62
C PRO A 100 7.85 5.11 20.82
N VAL A 101 7.32 6.18 20.22
CA VAL A 101 7.69 7.54 20.62
C VAL A 101 7.07 7.77 22.00
N SER A 102 7.91 7.75 23.03
CA SER A 102 7.62 8.25 24.37
C SER A 102 7.61 9.77 24.40
#